data_AF-X1V6L2-F1
#
_entry.id   AF-X1V6L2-F1
#
_cell.length_a   1.000
_cell.length_b   1.000
_cell.length_c   1.000
_cell.angle_alpha   90.00
_cell.angle_beta   90.00
_cell.angle_gamma   90.00
#
_symmetry.space_group_name_H-M   'P 1'
#
loop_
_entity.id
_entity.type
_entity.pdbx_description
1 polymer ?
#
loop_
_entity_poly.entity_id
_entity_poly.type
_entity_poly.pdbx_seq_one_letter_code
_entity_poly.pdbx_strand_id
1 'polypeptide(L)'
;MTLPWGVYYCFVAWLSVEQTEPGDTLIHTFEVPAWSYCQIKWFAFRGTVAGELSPSVSPIFKHHHPGLPVVQTFIARTSDGYLDTGIWIYDYLTAHDGTTAYAYDTGETWWVGQEFNQGWYIVDRAGLFFDTSQIPAGAKILSATLSYYVSAKYGWDYDIVIVSGDDLSEPLQPHHYHDLLDDIISLGSAPAEDRYRFQHIPLNELGLTHINKAG
;
A
#
# COMPACT_ATOMS: atom_id res chain seq x y z
N MET A 1 -16.16 21.70 -22.02
CA MET A 1 -16.82 20.38 -22.13
C MET A 1 -18.32 20.63 -22.24
N THR A 2 -18.89 20.52 -23.44
CA THR A 2 -20.32 20.70 -23.66
C THR A 2 -20.97 19.33 -23.76
N LEU A 3 -21.72 18.94 -22.72
CA LEU A 3 -22.59 17.76 -22.75
C LEU A 3 -23.62 17.96 -23.87
N PRO A 4 -23.72 17.05 -24.86
CA PRO A 4 -24.65 17.21 -25.96
C PRO A 4 -26.10 17.10 -25.47
N TRP A 5 -26.97 17.91 -26.07
CA TRP A 5 -28.42 17.90 -25.84
C TRP A 5 -29.03 16.55 -26.23
N GLY A 6 -29.92 16.01 -25.40
CA GLY A 6 -30.84 14.92 -25.78
C GLY A 6 -30.83 13.66 -24.91
N VAL A 7 -29.81 13.41 -24.09
CA VAL A 7 -29.83 12.33 -23.09
C VAL A 7 -29.07 12.74 -21.83
N TYR A 8 -29.77 12.90 -20.71
CA TYR A 8 -29.18 13.26 -19.43
C TYR A 8 -28.66 12.00 -18.74
N TYR A 9 -27.38 11.72 -18.91
CA TYR A 9 -26.69 10.73 -18.09
C TYR A 9 -25.92 11.43 -16.98
N CYS A 10 -26.06 10.94 -15.75
CA CYS A 10 -25.28 11.41 -14.62
C CYS A 10 -23.92 10.69 -14.62
N PHE A 11 -22.96 11.18 -15.40
CA PHE A 11 -21.59 10.69 -15.38
C PHE A 11 -20.67 11.65 -14.63
N VAL A 12 -19.71 11.09 -13.89
CA VAL A 12 -18.64 11.85 -13.22
C VAL A 12 -17.47 12.15 -14.15
N ALA A 13 -17.33 11.42 -15.25
CA ALA A 13 -16.32 11.61 -16.29
C ALA A 13 -16.80 11.04 -17.63
N TRP A 14 -16.31 11.59 -18.75
CA TRP A 14 -16.61 11.12 -20.10
C TRP A 14 -15.33 11.11 -20.95
N LEU A 15 -15.13 10.03 -21.70
CA LEU A 15 -14.05 9.87 -22.67
C LEU A 15 -14.65 9.42 -24.01
N SER A 16 -14.38 10.17 -25.07
CA SER A 16 -14.69 9.75 -26.44
C SER A 16 -13.52 8.96 -27.01
N VAL A 17 -13.81 7.81 -27.62
CA VAL A 17 -12.84 6.99 -28.36
C VAL A 17 -13.37 6.86 -29.78
N GLU A 18 -12.58 7.28 -30.76
CA GLU A 18 -12.94 7.17 -32.16
C GLU A 18 -12.72 5.73 -32.67
N GLN A 19 -13.43 5.37 -33.72
CA GLN A 19 -13.17 4.12 -34.44
C GLN A 19 -11.76 4.15 -35.05
N THR A 20 -11.11 3.00 -35.13
CA THR A 20 -9.76 2.89 -35.73
C THR A 20 -9.81 2.87 -37.26
N GLU A 21 -10.91 2.40 -37.86
CA GLU A 21 -11.05 2.28 -39.30
C GLU A 21 -11.42 3.60 -40.00
N PRO A 22 -10.89 3.87 -41.20
CA PRO A 22 -11.32 5.02 -42.01
C PRO A 22 -12.67 4.75 -42.70
N GLY A 23 -13.59 5.72 -42.60
CA GLY A 23 -14.86 5.72 -43.33
C GLY A 23 -15.96 4.83 -42.73
N ASP A 24 -17.03 4.62 -43.51
CA ASP A 24 -18.18 3.83 -43.08
C ASP A 24 -17.91 2.33 -43.30
N THR A 25 -17.74 1.59 -42.20
CA THR A 25 -17.53 0.14 -42.20
C THR A 25 -18.73 -0.59 -41.58
N LEU A 26 -18.84 -1.90 -41.84
CA LEU A 26 -19.83 -2.76 -41.15
C LEU A 26 -19.31 -3.30 -39.81
N ILE A 27 -18.00 -3.21 -39.60
CA ILE A 27 -17.29 -3.67 -38.41
C ILE A 27 -16.44 -2.50 -37.93
N HIS A 28 -16.63 -2.11 -36.68
CA HIS A 28 -15.92 -1.00 -36.05
C HIS A 28 -15.08 -1.55 -34.90
N THR A 29 -13.82 -1.14 -34.85
CA THR A 29 -12.90 -1.45 -33.74
C THR A 29 -12.60 -0.18 -32.97
N PHE A 30 -12.48 -0.31 -31.66
CA PHE A 30 -12.17 0.80 -30.76
C PHE A 30 -11.00 0.39 -29.86
N GLU A 31 -9.98 1.22 -29.78
CA GLU A 31 -8.89 1.06 -28.82
C GLU A 31 -9.25 1.75 -27.51
N VAL A 32 -9.91 1.01 -26.62
CA VAL A 32 -10.27 1.54 -25.30
C VAL A 32 -9.02 1.53 -24.41
N PRO A 33 -8.60 2.67 -23.82
CA PRO A 33 -7.44 2.69 -22.91
C PRO A 33 -7.66 1.74 -21.75
N ALA A 34 -6.64 0.94 -21.42
CA ALA A 34 -6.67 0.01 -20.29
C ALA A 34 -7.14 0.72 -19.01
N TRP A 35 -7.87 0.00 -18.15
CA TRP A 35 -8.35 0.54 -16.89
C TRP A 35 -8.32 -0.52 -15.80
N SER A 36 -8.43 -0.10 -14.54
CA SER A 36 -8.06 -0.97 -13.42
C SER A 36 -8.99 -2.19 -13.30
N TYR A 37 -8.43 -3.27 -12.75
CA TYR A 37 -9.17 -4.47 -12.40
C TYR A 37 -10.44 -4.16 -11.57
N CYS A 38 -11.50 -4.90 -11.83
CA CYS A 38 -12.80 -4.79 -11.17
C CYS A 38 -13.48 -3.42 -11.28
N GLN A 39 -13.00 -2.52 -12.15
CA GLN A 39 -13.71 -1.28 -12.44
C GLN A 39 -14.79 -1.52 -13.49
N ILE A 40 -15.94 -0.89 -13.26
CA ILE A 40 -17.06 -0.84 -14.19
C ILE A 40 -16.94 0.44 -15.01
N LYS A 41 -16.95 0.29 -16.33
CA LYS A 41 -17.16 1.40 -17.25
C LYS A 41 -18.49 1.23 -17.97
N TRP A 42 -19.06 2.36 -18.37
CA TRP A 42 -20.30 2.45 -19.11
C TRP A 42 -19.99 2.98 -20.50
N PHE A 43 -20.53 2.32 -21.53
CA PHE A 43 -20.23 2.60 -22.93
C PHE A 43 -21.51 2.97 -23.68
N ALA A 44 -21.40 3.91 -24.61
CA ALA A 44 -22.44 4.21 -25.58
C ALA A 44 -21.78 4.50 -26.93
N PHE A 45 -22.40 4.05 -28.01
CA PHE A 45 -21.97 4.29 -29.37
C PHE A 45 -22.78 5.42 -29.98
N ARG A 46 -22.09 6.32 -30.68
CA ARG A 46 -22.68 7.41 -31.44
C ARG A 46 -21.92 7.53 -32.75
N GLY A 47 -22.64 7.85 -33.81
CA GLY A 47 -22.06 8.09 -35.13
C GLY A 47 -22.31 9.51 -35.62
N THR A 48 -21.65 9.85 -36.72
CA THR A 48 -21.93 11.05 -37.52
C THR A 48 -22.56 10.64 -38.85
N VAL A 49 -23.48 11.46 -39.37
CA VAL A 49 -24.07 11.32 -40.71
C VAL A 49 -23.73 12.57 -41.50
N ALA A 50 -23.03 12.41 -42.63
CA ALA A 50 -22.56 13.53 -43.45
C ALA A 50 -21.76 14.60 -42.66
N GLY A 51 -20.96 14.18 -41.67
CA GLY A 51 -20.18 15.06 -40.80
C GLY A 51 -20.95 15.64 -39.60
N GLU A 52 -22.26 15.43 -39.53
CA GLU A 52 -23.11 15.91 -38.44
C GLU A 52 -23.35 14.82 -37.39
N LEU A 53 -23.30 15.16 -36.10
CA LEU A 53 -23.56 14.21 -35.03
C LEU A 53 -24.99 13.66 -35.10
N SER A 54 -25.12 12.35 -35.17
CA SER A 54 -26.44 11.70 -35.15
C SER A 54 -27.13 11.95 -33.80
N PRO A 55 -28.44 12.24 -33.78
CA PRO A 55 -29.21 12.27 -32.54
C PRO A 55 -29.41 10.87 -31.95
N SER A 56 -29.23 9.82 -32.75
CA SER A 56 -29.31 8.43 -32.30
C SER A 56 -28.04 8.05 -31.54
N VAL A 57 -28.23 7.54 -30.31
CA VAL A 57 -27.19 6.97 -29.47
C VAL A 57 -27.63 5.55 -29.12
N SER A 58 -26.68 4.62 -29.04
CA SER A 58 -27.00 3.27 -28.56
C SER A 58 -27.52 3.29 -27.12
N PRO A 59 -28.09 2.19 -26.63
CA PRO A 59 -28.22 1.97 -25.19
C PRO A 59 -26.88 2.08 -24.48
N ILE A 60 -26.91 2.30 -23.17
CA ILE A 60 -25.72 2.20 -22.33
C ILE A 60 -25.41 0.72 -22.07
N PHE A 61 -24.15 0.35 -22.30
CA PHE A 61 -23.61 -0.96 -21.98
C PHE A 61 -22.75 -0.88 -20.72
N LYS A 62 -23.05 -1.71 -19.73
CA LYS A 62 -22.20 -1.92 -18.55
C LYS A 62 -21.14 -2.94 -18.90
N HIS A 63 -19.87 -2.61 -18.67
CA HIS A 63 -18.80 -3.60 -18.76
C HIS A 63 -17.91 -3.52 -17.52
N HIS A 64 -17.81 -4.66 -16.84
CA HIS A 64 -16.91 -4.89 -15.71
C HIS A 64 -15.62 -5.49 -16.25
N HIS A 65 -14.48 -4.85 -15.98
CA HIS A 65 -13.21 -5.33 -16.50
C HIS A 65 -12.75 -6.60 -15.76
N PRO A 66 -12.69 -7.75 -16.44
CA PRO A 66 -12.38 -9.03 -15.82
C PRO A 66 -10.87 -9.31 -15.76
N GLY A 67 -10.03 -8.26 -15.83
CA GLY A 67 -8.57 -8.39 -15.82
C GLY A 67 -8.06 -9.13 -14.58
N LEU A 68 -6.75 -9.28 -14.44
CA LEU A 68 -6.17 -9.81 -13.21
C LEU A 68 -5.79 -8.64 -12.28
N PRO A 69 -5.83 -8.83 -10.95
CA PRO A 69 -5.17 -7.91 -10.03
C PRO A 69 -3.71 -7.71 -10.45
N VAL A 70 -3.24 -6.48 -10.38
CA VAL A 70 -1.82 -6.18 -10.54
C VAL A 70 -1.13 -6.44 -9.21
N VAL A 71 -0.05 -7.22 -9.22
CA VAL A 71 0.83 -7.41 -8.06
C VAL A 71 2.01 -6.48 -8.22
N GLN A 72 2.30 -5.70 -7.18
CA GLN A 72 3.44 -4.79 -7.14
C GLN A 72 4.20 -5.00 -5.83
N THR A 73 5.52 -4.95 -5.92
CA THR A 73 6.42 -5.06 -4.76
C THR A 73 7.03 -3.70 -4.48
N PHE A 74 6.93 -3.27 -3.23
CA PHE A 74 7.58 -2.07 -2.71
C PHE A 74 8.70 -2.51 -1.78
N ILE A 75 9.90 -2.00 -1.99
CA ILE A 75 11.08 -2.37 -1.21
C ILE A 75 11.29 -1.31 -0.14
N ALA A 76 11.52 -1.77 1.08
CA ALA A 76 12.01 -0.99 2.21
C ALA A 76 13.22 -0.13 1.80
N ARG A 77 13.28 1.12 2.25
CA ARG A 77 14.34 2.07 1.86
C ARG A 77 15.61 1.84 2.66
N THR A 78 16.71 2.43 2.21
CA THR A 78 18.01 2.35 2.93
C THR A 78 18.05 3.16 4.22
N SER A 79 17.07 4.02 4.45
CA SER A 79 16.84 4.80 5.67
C SER A 79 15.95 4.06 6.69
N ASP A 80 15.55 2.84 6.37
CA ASP A 80 14.78 1.98 7.26
C ASP A 80 15.71 1.38 8.33
N GLY A 81 15.12 0.96 9.45
CA GLY A 81 15.92 0.33 10.48
C GLY A 81 15.20 0.16 11.80
N TYR A 82 15.93 0.38 12.89
CA TYR A 82 15.42 0.13 14.23
C TYR A 82 15.99 1.09 15.26
N LEU A 83 15.27 1.18 16.38
CA LEU A 83 15.60 1.93 17.57
C LEU A 83 15.92 0.94 18.69
N ASP A 84 17.04 1.16 19.37
CA ASP A 84 17.46 0.39 20.53
C ASP A 84 17.79 1.34 21.69
N THR A 85 17.22 1.06 22.86
CA THR A 85 17.50 1.70 24.14
C THR A 85 18.99 1.78 24.53
N GLY A 86 19.83 0.89 23.99
CA GLY A 86 21.25 0.75 24.26
C GLY A 86 21.58 -0.10 25.49
N ILE A 87 22.86 -0.17 25.82
CA ILE A 87 23.39 -0.97 26.94
C ILE A 87 23.32 -0.22 28.28
N TRP A 88 23.31 -0.97 29.39
CA TRP A 88 23.36 -0.48 30.78
C TRP A 88 22.06 0.10 31.38
N ILE A 89 20.90 -0.20 30.82
CA ILE A 89 19.62 0.11 31.46
C ILE A 89 19.19 -1.05 32.35
N TYR A 90 19.33 -0.87 33.66
CA TYR A 90 19.08 -1.93 34.66
C TYR A 90 17.60 -2.05 35.07
N ASP A 91 16.77 -1.07 34.71
CA ASP A 91 15.35 -1.04 35.02
C ASP A 91 14.53 -1.25 33.75
N TYR A 92 13.66 -2.26 33.75
CA TYR A 92 12.89 -2.64 32.58
C TYR A 92 11.95 -1.54 32.10
N LEU A 93 11.26 -0.86 33.01
CA LEU A 93 10.32 0.21 32.64
C LEU A 93 11.06 1.39 32.03
N THR A 94 12.26 1.70 32.50
CA THR A 94 13.11 2.74 31.91
C THR A 94 13.54 2.38 30.47
N ALA A 95 13.86 1.10 30.21
CA ALA A 95 14.16 0.66 28.84
C ALA A 95 12.89 0.71 27.99
N HIS A 96 11.80 0.10 28.45
CA HIS A 96 10.56 -0.02 27.70
C HIS A 96 9.89 1.34 27.43
N ASP A 97 9.66 2.16 28.46
CA ASP A 97 8.88 3.41 28.38
C ASP A 97 9.75 4.64 28.12
N GLY A 98 11.05 4.45 27.82
CA GLY A 98 11.96 5.54 27.51
C GLY A 98 11.43 6.46 26.40
N THR A 99 11.82 7.74 26.44
CA THR A 99 11.38 8.73 25.44
C THR A 99 12.29 8.82 24.22
N THR A 100 13.48 8.20 24.29
CA THR A 100 14.49 8.27 23.23
C THR A 100 15.32 6.99 23.20
N ALA A 101 15.82 6.63 22.02
CA ALA A 101 16.71 5.50 21.79
C ALA A 101 17.81 5.82 20.76
N TYR A 102 18.77 4.93 20.58
CA TYR A 102 19.72 5.00 19.46
C TYR A 102 19.02 4.60 18.16
N ALA A 103 19.10 5.44 17.14
CA ALA A 103 18.58 5.14 15.80
C ALA A 103 19.65 4.50 14.94
N TYR A 104 19.31 3.36 14.34
CA TYR A 104 20.13 2.64 13.37
C TYR A 104 19.37 2.57 12.05
N ASP A 105 19.68 3.46 11.13
CA ASP A 105 18.91 3.77 9.91
C ASP A 105 19.75 3.71 8.63
N THR A 106 20.92 3.06 8.66
CA THR A 106 21.84 2.96 7.51
C THR A 106 22.16 1.52 7.10
N GLY A 107 21.38 0.54 7.55
CA GLY A 107 21.65 -0.89 7.38
C GLY A 107 20.56 -1.64 6.60
N GLU A 108 20.84 -2.90 6.26
CA GLU A 108 19.85 -3.81 5.63
C GLU A 108 19.13 -4.70 6.66
N THR A 109 19.43 -4.50 7.94
CA THR A 109 18.91 -5.31 9.05
C THR A 109 18.22 -4.43 10.06
N TRP A 110 17.11 -4.92 10.59
CA TRP A 110 16.39 -4.33 11.70
C TRP A 110 16.17 -5.38 12.79
N TRP A 111 15.93 -4.91 14.00
CA TRP A 111 15.66 -5.73 15.17
C TRP A 111 14.31 -5.35 15.74
N VAL A 112 13.65 -6.33 16.36
CA VAL A 112 12.41 -6.13 17.10
C VAL A 112 12.39 -7.13 18.24
N GLY A 113 11.92 -6.66 19.40
CA GLY A 113 11.78 -7.51 20.58
C GLY A 113 12.46 -6.89 21.78
N GLN A 114 12.74 -7.74 22.76
CA GLN A 114 13.24 -7.31 24.05
C GLN A 114 14.19 -8.38 24.58
N GLU A 115 15.33 -7.98 25.12
CA GLU A 115 16.28 -8.90 25.75
C GLU A 115 16.71 -8.43 27.13
N PHE A 116 17.01 -9.39 28.00
CA PHE A 116 17.73 -9.16 29.25
C PHE A 116 19.08 -9.86 29.15
N ASN A 117 20.15 -9.06 29.07
CA ASN A 117 21.49 -9.53 28.76
C ASN A 117 22.48 -8.94 29.76
N GLN A 118 23.29 -9.79 30.39
CA GLN A 118 24.36 -9.39 31.33
C GLN A 118 23.94 -8.40 32.44
N GLY A 119 22.67 -8.40 32.81
CA GLY A 119 22.13 -7.56 33.90
C GLY A 119 21.40 -6.30 33.45
N TRP A 120 21.29 -6.01 32.15
CA TRP A 120 20.53 -4.87 31.63
C TRP A 120 19.48 -5.30 30.60
N TYR A 121 18.51 -4.42 30.36
CA TYR A 121 17.43 -4.59 29.40
C TYR A 121 17.72 -3.81 28.12
N ILE A 122 17.40 -4.41 26.98
CA ILE A 122 17.45 -3.83 25.64
C ILE A 122 16.08 -4.05 25.02
N VAL A 123 15.53 -3.01 24.40
CA VAL A 123 14.26 -3.08 23.68
C VAL A 123 14.46 -2.51 22.28
N ASP A 124 14.16 -3.33 21.28
CA ASP A 124 14.29 -3.02 19.86
C ASP A 124 12.91 -2.76 19.23
N ARG A 125 12.81 -1.66 18.47
CA ARG A 125 11.61 -1.32 17.69
C ARG A 125 11.99 -0.96 16.26
N ALA A 126 11.34 -1.58 15.28
CA ALA A 126 11.64 -1.34 13.87
C ALA A 126 10.70 -0.31 13.25
N GLY A 127 11.25 0.54 12.38
CA GLY A 127 10.50 1.44 11.51
C GLY A 127 10.91 1.22 10.05
N LEU A 128 9.94 0.94 9.19
CA LEU A 128 10.16 0.62 7.77
C LEU A 128 9.32 1.57 6.90
N PHE A 129 9.94 2.17 5.88
CA PHE A 129 9.30 3.15 5.00
C PHE A 129 9.16 2.58 3.59
N PHE A 130 7.95 2.67 3.02
CA PHE A 130 7.64 2.16 1.69
C PHE A 130 7.13 3.29 0.78
N ASP A 131 7.76 3.45 -0.38
CA ASP A 131 7.28 4.39 -1.39
C ASP A 131 6.15 3.79 -2.22
N THR A 132 4.91 4.12 -1.86
CA THR A 132 3.72 3.63 -2.55
C THR A 132 3.18 4.59 -3.62
N SER A 133 3.97 5.57 -4.07
CA SER A 133 3.52 6.57 -5.06
C SER A 133 3.16 5.97 -6.42
N GLN A 134 3.58 4.74 -6.71
CA GLN A 134 3.23 4.07 -7.95
C GLN A 134 1.80 3.47 -7.92
N ILE A 135 1.13 3.48 -6.76
CA ILE A 135 -0.26 3.01 -6.65
C ILE A 135 -1.20 4.10 -7.18
N PRO A 136 -2.00 3.84 -8.24
CA PRO A 136 -2.95 4.82 -8.75
C PRO A 136 -3.96 5.24 -7.68
N ALA A 137 -4.32 6.53 -7.63
CA ALA A 137 -5.23 7.07 -6.61
C ALA A 137 -6.61 6.34 -6.55
N GLY A 138 -7.11 5.86 -7.69
CA GLY A 138 -8.37 5.11 -7.79
C GLY A 138 -8.24 3.59 -7.60
N ALA A 139 -7.05 3.08 -7.30
CA ALA A 139 -6.83 1.64 -7.14
C ALA A 139 -7.48 1.11 -5.86
N LYS A 140 -8.15 -0.04 -5.97
CA LYS A 140 -8.60 -0.81 -4.82
C LYS A 140 -7.50 -1.80 -4.43
N ILE A 141 -6.98 -1.68 -3.21
CA ILE A 141 -6.04 -2.65 -2.65
C ILE A 141 -6.87 -3.85 -2.18
N LEU A 142 -6.52 -5.03 -2.68
CA LEU A 142 -7.24 -6.27 -2.36
C LEU A 142 -6.57 -7.03 -1.21
N SER A 143 -5.24 -6.98 -1.16
CA SER A 143 -4.40 -7.59 -0.14
C SER A 143 -3.03 -6.93 -0.17
N ALA A 144 -2.32 -6.97 0.96
CA ALA A 144 -0.92 -6.58 1.06
C ALA A 144 -0.24 -7.46 2.11
N THR A 145 1.06 -7.71 1.92
CA THR A 145 1.83 -8.61 2.77
C THR A 145 3.21 -8.01 3.00
N LEU A 146 3.56 -7.74 4.25
CA LEU A 146 4.94 -7.45 4.63
C LEU A 146 5.76 -8.74 4.52
N SER A 147 6.88 -8.68 3.82
CA SER A 147 7.76 -9.83 3.63
C SER A 147 9.19 -9.47 3.99
N TYR A 148 9.85 -10.30 4.78
CA TYR A 148 11.24 -10.11 5.18
C TYR A 148 11.94 -11.44 5.45
N TYR A 149 13.27 -11.41 5.48
CA TYR A 149 14.08 -12.59 5.77
C TYR A 149 14.54 -12.58 7.24
N VAL A 150 14.24 -13.65 7.97
CA VAL A 150 14.62 -13.82 9.37
C VAL A 150 16.06 -14.32 9.45
N SER A 151 17.01 -13.44 9.78
CA SER A 151 18.41 -13.83 9.98
C SER A 151 18.65 -14.55 11.31
N ALA A 152 17.89 -14.18 12.35
CA ALA A 152 17.97 -14.76 13.69
C ALA A 152 16.63 -14.60 14.43
N LYS A 153 16.32 -15.57 15.29
CA LYS A 153 15.26 -15.51 16.31
C LYS A 153 15.89 -16.00 17.62
N TYR A 154 15.62 -15.29 18.70
CA TYR A 154 16.14 -15.60 20.03
C TYR A 154 15.01 -15.64 21.05
N GLY A 155 15.22 -16.37 22.14
CA GLY A 155 14.27 -16.41 23.24
C GLY A 155 13.06 -17.30 22.97
N TRP A 156 11.92 -16.89 23.51
CA TRP A 156 10.67 -17.66 23.47
C TRP A 156 9.87 -17.34 22.21
N ASP A 157 8.73 -18.00 22.01
CA ASP A 157 7.83 -17.63 20.93
C ASP A 157 7.13 -16.30 21.21
N TYR A 158 7.11 -15.43 20.21
CA TYR A 158 6.45 -14.14 20.21
C TYR A 158 5.85 -13.86 18.84
N ASP A 159 4.87 -12.98 18.79
CA ASP A 159 4.29 -12.49 17.54
C ASP A 159 4.99 -11.20 17.12
N ILE A 160 5.13 -11.02 15.80
CA ILE A 160 5.42 -9.72 15.21
C ILE A 160 4.09 -9.07 14.85
N VAL A 161 3.91 -7.86 15.35
CA VAL A 161 2.71 -7.05 15.11
C VAL A 161 3.11 -5.82 14.32
N ILE A 162 2.39 -5.58 13.23
CA ILE A 162 2.51 -4.35 12.44
C ILE A 162 1.53 -3.36 13.05
N VAL A 163 2.02 -2.16 13.33
CA VAL A 163 1.25 -1.03 13.86
C VAL A 163 1.37 0.16 12.91
N SER A 164 0.66 1.26 13.18
CA SER A 164 0.83 2.46 12.37
C SER A 164 2.24 3.05 12.57
N GLY A 165 2.67 3.83 11.58
CA GLY A 165 3.92 4.59 11.66
C GLY A 165 3.68 6.02 11.19
N ASP A 166 2.46 6.54 11.39
CA ASP A 166 2.06 7.88 10.95
C ASP A 166 2.80 9.01 11.69
N ASP A 167 3.33 8.69 12.87
CA ASP A 167 4.15 9.51 13.75
C ASP A 167 5.65 9.44 13.42
N LEU A 168 6.07 8.52 12.55
CA LEU A 168 7.46 8.38 12.14
C LEU A 168 7.82 9.38 11.03
N SER A 169 8.98 10.00 11.16
CA SER A 169 9.64 10.70 10.06
C SER A 169 10.73 9.84 9.42
N GLU A 170 11.00 10.09 8.14
CA GLU A 170 12.16 9.54 7.43
C GLU A 170 13.29 10.58 7.35
N PRO A 171 14.54 10.26 7.78
CA PRO A 171 14.96 8.99 8.34
C PRO A 171 14.51 8.82 9.80
N LEU A 172 14.58 7.59 10.30
CA LEU A 172 14.19 7.24 11.68
C LEU A 172 14.97 8.08 12.70
N GLN A 173 14.27 8.72 13.64
CA GLN A 173 14.86 9.60 14.64
C GLN A 173 14.82 8.97 16.05
N PRO A 174 15.81 9.27 16.91
CA PRO A 174 15.84 8.81 18.30
C PRO A 174 14.56 8.99 19.11
N HIS A 175 13.81 10.08 18.88
CA HIS A 175 12.61 10.41 19.65
C HIS A 175 11.38 9.59 19.26
N HIS A 176 11.36 8.98 18.07
CA HIS A 176 10.26 8.10 17.65
C HIS A 176 10.15 6.83 18.50
N TYR A 177 11.12 6.57 19.39
CA TYR A 177 11.11 5.37 20.20
C TYR A 177 9.83 5.27 21.03
N HIS A 178 9.43 6.35 21.68
CA HIS A 178 8.20 6.37 22.46
C HIS A 178 6.95 6.41 21.60
N ASP A 179 7.03 7.08 20.45
CA ASP A 179 5.91 7.22 19.52
C ASP A 179 5.44 5.82 19.07
N LEU A 180 6.38 4.89 18.79
CA LEU A 180 6.08 3.48 18.50
C LEU A 180 5.38 2.65 19.62
N LEU A 181 5.09 3.22 20.79
CA LEU A 181 4.31 2.56 21.86
C LEU A 181 2.83 2.94 21.89
N ASP A 182 2.47 4.11 21.37
CA ASP A 182 1.10 4.60 21.51
C ASP A 182 0.14 3.90 20.53
N ASP A 183 0.69 3.37 19.43
CA ASP A 183 -0.01 2.53 18.46
C ASP A 183 -0.05 1.05 18.89
N ILE A 184 -1.18 0.67 19.50
CA ILE A 184 -1.41 -0.72 19.95
C ILE A 184 -2.34 -1.52 19.02
N ILE A 185 -2.85 -0.90 17.97
CA ILE A 185 -3.82 -1.53 17.06
C ILE A 185 -3.07 -2.32 15.99
N SER A 186 -3.26 -3.64 16.00
CA SER A 186 -2.67 -4.52 14.98
C SER A 186 -3.25 -4.22 13.59
N LEU A 187 -2.35 -3.89 12.66
CA LEU A 187 -2.59 -3.80 11.21
C LEU A 187 -2.31 -5.13 10.50
N GLY A 188 -1.75 -6.10 11.22
CA GLY A 188 -1.37 -7.42 10.75
C GLY A 188 -0.43 -8.06 11.78
N SER A 189 -0.51 -9.38 11.96
CA SER A 189 0.40 -10.07 12.87
C SER A 189 0.63 -11.51 12.45
N ALA A 190 1.79 -12.03 12.83
CA ALA A 190 2.12 -13.44 12.68
C ALA A 190 3.12 -13.87 13.76
N PRO A 191 3.13 -15.15 14.15
CA PRO A 191 4.21 -15.70 14.97
C PRO A 191 5.56 -15.48 14.29
N ALA A 192 6.57 -15.10 15.05
CA ALA A 192 7.92 -14.93 14.54
C ALA A 192 8.47 -16.27 14.03
N GLU A 193 8.79 -16.31 12.73
CA GLU A 193 9.39 -17.46 12.07
C GLU A 193 10.78 -17.82 12.61
N ASP A 194 11.15 -19.08 12.38
CA ASP A 194 12.46 -19.57 12.73
C ASP A 194 13.57 -18.95 11.87
N ARG A 195 14.80 -19.10 12.38
CA ARG A 195 16.02 -18.62 11.73
C ARG A 195 16.15 -19.11 10.28
N TYR A 196 16.64 -18.23 9.42
CA TYR A 196 16.95 -18.46 8.01
C TYR A 196 15.74 -18.76 7.12
N ARG A 197 14.59 -18.13 7.42
CA ARG A 197 13.33 -18.28 6.67
C ARG A 197 12.77 -16.94 6.23
N PHE A 198 11.96 -16.97 5.18
CA PHE A 198 11.12 -15.82 4.83
C PHE A 198 9.88 -15.80 5.72
N GLN A 199 9.64 -14.67 6.35
CA GLN A 199 8.37 -14.36 7.00
C GLN A 199 7.48 -13.62 6.02
N HIS A 200 6.19 -13.95 6.07
CA HIS A 200 5.13 -13.18 5.45
C HIS A 200 4.09 -12.81 6.50
N ILE A 201 3.77 -11.52 6.61
CA ILE A 201 2.73 -11.01 7.51
C ILE A 201 1.67 -10.33 6.66
N PRO A 202 0.49 -10.96 6.46
CA PRO A 202 -0.60 -10.32 5.74
C PRO A 202 -1.16 -9.16 6.56
N LEU A 203 -1.42 -8.03 5.90
CA LEU A 203 -2.17 -6.94 6.52
C LEU A 203 -3.65 -7.31 6.60
N ASN A 204 -4.29 -6.94 7.70
CA ASN A 204 -5.73 -7.06 7.88
C ASN A 204 -6.48 -5.89 7.21
N GLU A 205 -7.81 -5.88 7.29
CA GLU A 205 -8.63 -4.85 6.64
C GLU A 205 -8.26 -3.42 7.06
N LEU A 206 -7.88 -3.22 8.32
CA LEU A 206 -7.43 -1.93 8.84
C LEU A 206 -6.03 -1.57 8.30
N GLY A 207 -5.09 -2.52 8.30
CA GLY A 207 -3.76 -2.30 7.71
C GLY A 207 -3.82 -1.86 6.25
N LEU A 208 -4.77 -2.39 5.47
CA LEU A 208 -4.96 -1.96 4.08
C LEU A 208 -5.40 -0.49 3.95
N THR A 209 -6.04 0.10 4.97
CA THR A 209 -6.45 1.52 4.93
C THR A 209 -5.31 2.49 5.21
N HIS A 210 -4.23 2.04 5.85
CA HIS A 210 -3.02 2.84 6.08
C HIS A 210 -2.10 2.94 4.84
N ILE A 211 -2.35 2.16 3.79
CA ILE A 211 -1.56 2.25 2.56
C ILE A 211 -1.99 3.50 1.77
N ASN A 212 -1.13 4.52 1.80
CA ASN A 212 -1.30 5.73 1.03
C ASN A 212 -1.20 5.46 -0.48
N LYS A 213 -2.10 6.10 -1.24
CA LYS A 213 -2.13 6.03 -2.71
C LYS A 213 -1.84 7.42 -3.23
N ALA A 214 -0.66 7.63 -3.80
CA ALA A 214 -0.28 8.91 -4.37
C ALA A 214 -0.12 8.73 -5.87
N GLY A 215 -1.23 8.45 -6.57
CA GLY A 215 -1.24 8.34 -8.02
C GLY A 215 -0.83 9.63 -8.73
#